data_AF-A0AA88R5G0-F1
#
_entry.id   AF-A0AA88R5G0-F1
#
_cell.length_a   1.000
_cell.length_b   1.000
_cell.length_c   1.000
_cell.angle_alpha   90.00
_cell.angle_beta   90.00
_cell.angle_gamma   90.00
#
_symmetry.space_group_name_H-M   'P 1'
#
loop_
_entity.id
_entity.type
_entity.pdbx_description
1 polymer ?
#
loop_
_entity_poly.entity_id
_entity_poly.type
_entity_poly.pdbx_seq_one_letter_code
_entity_poly.pdbx_strand_id
1 'polypeptide(L)'
;MEEKGKRGRDRELPTSFPASQSNIRPTASRQWVWMWNVQTNFIKTGRIRDPLAAAELLCFSALYHRNLRYARHIFSQMDPPNCFSWSTIIRALSESDDDPIQALVLFRLMLVDELVEPNRFTFSSVLKACA
;
A
#
# COMPACT_ATOMS: atom_id res chain seq x y z
N MET A 1 -39.19 6.85 -43.09
CA MET A 1 -38.06 7.77 -43.39
C MET A 1 -37.92 8.72 -42.21
N GLU A 2 -36.73 9.32 -42.03
CA GLU A 2 -36.24 10.07 -40.84
C GLU A 2 -35.80 9.21 -39.65
N GLU A 3 -34.71 9.47 -38.94
CA GLU A 3 -33.43 10.16 -39.19
C GLU A 3 -32.55 9.69 -38.00
N LYS A 4 -31.36 9.12 -38.24
CA LYS A 4 -30.39 8.82 -37.17
C LYS A 4 -29.25 9.83 -37.21
N GLY A 5 -29.32 10.84 -36.33
CA GLY A 5 -28.29 11.85 -36.11
C GLY A 5 -27.24 11.44 -35.06
N LYS A 6 -25.98 11.35 -35.52
CA LYS A 6 -24.68 11.79 -34.92
C LYS A 6 -24.49 11.63 -33.40
N ARG A 7 -23.65 10.72 -32.90
CA ARG A 7 -22.16 10.77 -32.80
C ARG A 7 -21.61 12.12 -32.29
N GLY A 8 -21.04 12.11 -31.09
CA GLY A 8 -20.22 13.20 -30.54
C GLY A 8 -20.32 13.31 -29.01
N ARG A 9 -19.45 12.61 -28.27
CA ARG A 9 -19.09 13.00 -26.90
C ARG A 9 -17.59 12.83 -26.74
N ASP A 10 -16.89 13.86 -27.20
CA ASP A 10 -15.53 14.16 -26.81
C ASP A 10 -15.50 14.29 -25.29
N ARG A 11 -14.76 13.39 -24.62
CA ARG A 11 -14.31 13.58 -23.25
C ARG A 11 -12.83 13.89 -23.34
N GLU A 12 -12.54 15.17 -23.49
CA GLU A 12 -11.20 15.72 -23.30
C GLU A 12 -10.69 15.34 -21.90
N LEU A 13 -9.54 14.68 -21.83
CA LEU A 13 -8.80 14.42 -20.60
C LEU A 13 -8.05 15.70 -20.22
N PRO A 14 -8.24 16.28 -19.03
CA PRO A 14 -7.41 17.39 -18.60
C PRO A 14 -6.02 16.87 -18.27
N THR A 15 -5.08 17.22 -19.14
CA THR A 15 -3.65 17.17 -18.94
C THR A 15 -3.23 18.34 -18.05
N SER A 16 -2.84 18.07 -16.80
CA SER A 16 -1.77 18.79 -16.08
C SER A 16 -1.62 18.26 -14.66
N PHE A 17 -0.43 17.78 -14.35
CA PHE A 17 0.07 17.60 -12.99
C PHE A 17 0.73 18.91 -12.56
N PRO A 18 0.37 19.55 -11.43
CA PRO A 18 1.29 20.43 -10.75
C PRO A 18 2.14 19.58 -9.80
N ALA A 19 3.45 19.62 -10.04
CA ALA A 19 4.46 19.24 -9.06
C ALA A 19 4.44 20.24 -7.87
N SER A 20 4.95 19.76 -6.74
CA SER A 20 5.15 20.46 -5.47
C SER A 20 3.90 20.64 -4.60
N GLN A 21 3.82 19.90 -3.49
CA GLN A 21 4.15 20.46 -2.17
C GLN A 21 3.97 19.38 -1.08
N SER A 22 5.08 19.15 -0.38
CA SER A 22 5.21 18.86 1.04
C SER A 22 3.94 18.72 1.90
N ASN A 23 3.92 17.65 2.70
CA ASN A 23 3.24 17.57 4.00
C ASN A 23 1.73 17.82 4.05
N ILE A 24 0.95 17.09 3.26
CA ILE A 24 -0.51 17.02 3.42
C ILE A 24 -0.88 15.64 3.98
N ARG A 25 -1.38 15.61 5.22
CA ARG A 25 -2.06 14.42 5.76
C ARG A 25 -3.21 14.05 4.80
N PRO A 26 -3.29 12.82 4.28
CA PRO A 26 -4.24 12.50 3.23
C PRO A 26 -5.67 12.53 3.78
N THR A 27 -6.52 13.35 3.15
CA THR A 27 -7.96 13.43 3.41
C THR A 27 -8.66 12.13 2.98
N ALA A 28 -9.79 11.80 3.62
CA ALA A 28 -10.54 10.56 3.37
C ALA A 28 -10.87 10.33 1.88
N SER A 29 -11.14 11.39 1.13
CA SER A 29 -11.42 11.32 -0.31
C SER A 29 -10.26 10.78 -1.15
N ARG A 30 -8.99 11.07 -0.76
CA ARG A 30 -7.80 10.51 -1.43
C ARG A 30 -7.60 9.02 -1.13
N GLN A 31 -8.00 8.57 0.06
CA GLN A 31 -7.92 7.14 0.43
C GLN A 31 -8.91 6.30 -0.38
N TRP A 32 -10.13 6.79 -0.62
CA TRP A 32 -11.12 6.11 -1.46
C TRP A 32 -10.66 5.95 -2.91
N VAL A 33 -10.09 7.01 -3.49
CA VAL A 33 -9.57 6.96 -4.86
C VAL A 33 -8.38 6.00 -4.96
N TRP A 34 -7.52 5.95 -3.95
CA TRP A 34 -6.44 4.97 -3.88
C TRP A 34 -6.97 3.54 -3.79
N MET A 35 -7.91 3.26 -2.87
CA MET A 35 -8.54 1.94 -2.73
C MET A 35 -9.24 1.48 -4.02
N TRP A 36 -9.94 2.38 -4.71
CA TRP A 36 -10.58 2.08 -5.99
C TRP A 36 -9.55 1.78 -7.10
N ASN A 37 -8.46 2.54 -7.16
CA ASN A 37 -7.39 2.31 -8.13
C ASN A 37 -6.70 0.96 -7.89
N VAL A 38 -6.45 0.61 -6.64
CA VAL A 38 -5.92 -0.70 -6.23
C VAL A 38 -6.86 -1.82 -6.70
N GLN A 39 -8.15 -1.76 -6.33
CA GLN A 39 -9.13 -2.78 -6.70
C GLN A 39 -9.30 -2.89 -8.22
N THR A 40 -9.34 -1.76 -8.94
CA THR A 40 -9.50 -1.77 -10.40
C THR A 40 -8.23 -2.21 -11.12
N ASN A 41 -7.03 -1.95 -10.59
CA ASN A 41 -5.81 -2.53 -11.12
C ASN A 41 -5.83 -4.05 -10.91
N PHE A 42 -6.19 -4.52 -9.72
CA PHE A 42 -6.31 -5.94 -9.38
C PHE A 42 -7.25 -6.71 -10.32
N ILE A 43 -8.40 -6.11 -10.67
CA ILE A 43 -9.37 -6.66 -11.62
C ILE A 43 -8.85 -6.59 -13.07
N LYS A 44 -8.14 -5.51 -13.44
CA LYS A 44 -7.67 -5.29 -14.82
C LYS A 44 -6.43 -6.09 -15.18
N THR A 45 -5.54 -6.41 -14.24
CA THR A 45 -4.23 -6.99 -14.55
C THR A 45 -4.11 -8.50 -14.34
N GLY A 46 -5.05 -9.14 -13.62
CA GLY A 46 -5.11 -10.60 -13.46
C GLY A 46 -3.82 -11.24 -12.91
N ARG A 47 -2.93 -10.45 -12.30
CA ARG A 47 -1.56 -10.85 -11.96
C ARG A 47 -1.33 -10.74 -10.47
N ILE A 48 -1.55 -11.86 -9.78
CA ILE A 48 -1.23 -12.03 -8.36
C ILE A 48 0.30 -12.01 -8.10
N ARG A 49 1.13 -12.08 -9.15
CA ARG A 49 2.60 -12.12 -9.07
C ARG A 49 3.31 -10.76 -9.20
N ASP A 50 2.59 -9.67 -9.39
CA ASP A 50 3.22 -8.35 -9.52
C ASP A 50 3.63 -7.81 -8.12
N PRO A 51 4.90 -7.44 -7.88
CA PRO A 51 5.35 -6.93 -6.59
C PRO A 51 4.55 -5.71 -6.09
N LEU A 52 4.04 -4.89 -6.99
CA LEU A 52 3.18 -3.75 -6.64
C LEU A 52 1.80 -4.23 -6.17
N ALA A 53 1.15 -5.10 -6.92
CA ALA A 53 -0.13 -5.69 -6.53
C ALA A 53 -0.04 -6.45 -5.18
N ALA A 54 1.06 -7.16 -4.94
CA ALA A 54 1.32 -7.84 -3.67
C ALA A 54 1.48 -6.84 -2.51
N ALA A 55 2.19 -5.73 -2.73
CA ALA A 55 2.36 -4.66 -1.74
C ALA A 55 1.03 -3.95 -1.42
N GLU A 56 0.19 -3.73 -2.43
CA GLU A 56 -1.14 -3.15 -2.26
C GLU A 56 -2.08 -4.09 -1.50
N LEU A 57 -2.06 -5.39 -1.83
CA LEU A 57 -2.84 -6.41 -1.12
C LEU A 57 -2.38 -6.57 0.33
N LEU A 58 -1.06 -6.52 0.57
CA LEU A 58 -0.47 -6.47 1.90
C LEU A 58 -0.98 -5.27 2.69
N CYS A 59 -0.95 -4.08 2.09
CA CYS A 59 -1.47 -2.86 2.70
C CYS A 59 -2.95 -2.98 3.05
N PHE A 60 -3.76 -3.43 2.10
CA PHE A 60 -5.19 -3.65 2.29
C PHE A 60 -5.47 -4.61 3.45
N SER A 61 -4.82 -5.77 3.45
CA SER A 61 -5.02 -6.79 4.47
C SER A 61 -4.51 -6.38 5.86
N ALA A 62 -3.32 -5.78 5.95
CA ALA A 62 -2.68 -5.45 7.22
C ALA A 62 -3.30 -4.22 7.90
N LEU A 63 -3.70 -3.21 7.11
CA LEU A 63 -4.02 -1.88 7.64
C LEU A 63 -5.50 -1.56 7.62
N TYR A 64 -6.22 -2.04 6.61
CA TYR A 64 -7.65 -1.78 6.45
C TYR A 64 -8.49 -2.93 7.01
N HIS A 65 -8.17 -4.16 6.59
CA HIS A 65 -8.89 -5.35 7.04
C HIS A 65 -8.35 -5.92 8.37
N ARG A 66 -7.23 -5.39 8.87
CA ARG A 66 -6.56 -5.78 10.12
C ARG A 66 -6.32 -7.29 10.26
N ASN A 67 -6.15 -8.00 9.14
CA ASN A 67 -5.86 -9.43 9.13
C ASN A 67 -4.34 -9.66 9.02
N LEU A 68 -3.66 -9.61 10.17
CA LEU A 68 -2.21 -9.73 10.25
C LEU A 68 -1.68 -11.11 9.83
N ARG A 69 -2.45 -12.17 10.07
CA ARG A 69 -2.08 -13.53 9.66
C ARG A 69 -1.99 -13.64 8.14
N TYR A 70 -3.01 -13.12 7.44
CA TYR A 70 -3.02 -13.10 5.98
C TYR A 70 -1.97 -12.15 5.41
N ALA A 71 -1.83 -10.96 6.00
CA ALA A 71 -0.79 -10.00 5.62
C ALA A 71 0.62 -10.60 5.70
N ARG A 72 0.94 -11.33 6.78
CA ARG A 72 2.23 -12.03 6.91
C ARG A 72 2.43 -13.11 5.87
N HIS A 73 1.37 -13.84 5.52
CA HIS A 73 1.44 -14.83 4.47
C HIS A 73 1.79 -14.18 3.13
N ILE A 74 1.14 -13.07 2.78
CA ILE A 74 1.47 -12.30 1.56
C ILE A 74 2.92 -11.81 1.63
N PHE A 75 3.32 -11.21 2.75
CA PHE A 75 4.68 -10.70 2.96
C PHE A 75 5.74 -11.79 2.77
N SER A 76 5.52 -12.99 3.30
CA SER A 76 6.44 -14.13 3.16
C SER A 76 6.60 -14.65 1.73
N GLN A 77 5.66 -14.32 0.83
CA GLN A 77 5.76 -14.65 -0.59
C GLN A 77 6.41 -13.53 -1.42
N MET A 78 6.71 -12.37 -0.83
CA MET A 78 7.41 -11.28 -1.51
C MET A 78 8.91 -11.53 -1.46
N ASP A 79 9.54 -11.67 -2.61
CA ASP A 79 10.99 -11.88 -2.73
C ASP A 79 11.56 -11.07 -3.91
N PRO A 80 12.32 -9.98 -3.68
CA PRO A 80 12.55 -9.31 -2.39
C PRO A 80 11.39 -8.36 -2.02
N PRO A 81 11.05 -8.20 -0.72
CA PRO A 81 10.09 -7.18 -0.28
C PRO A 81 10.67 -5.77 -0.41
N ASN A 82 9.87 -4.81 -0.87
CA ASN A 82 10.29 -3.41 -0.96
C ASN A 82 10.10 -2.63 0.37
N CYS A 83 10.67 -1.42 0.44
CA CYS A 83 10.59 -0.54 1.62
C CYS A 83 9.15 -0.27 2.08
N PHE A 84 8.21 -0.13 1.13
CA PHE A 84 6.81 0.10 1.46
C PHE A 84 6.18 -1.14 2.12
N SER A 85 6.46 -2.35 1.62
CA SER A 85 5.98 -3.59 2.22
C SER A 85 6.50 -3.80 3.63
N TRP A 86 7.81 -3.61 3.85
CA TRP A 86 8.44 -3.65 5.17
C TRP A 86 7.79 -2.66 6.14
N SER A 87 7.68 -1.39 5.72
CA SER A 87 7.08 -0.33 6.55
C SER A 87 5.62 -0.63 6.89
N THR A 88 4.89 -1.20 5.94
CA THR A 88 3.47 -1.55 6.10
C THR A 88 3.27 -2.63 7.14
N ILE A 89 4.00 -3.75 7.05
CA ILE A 89 3.81 -4.87 7.98
C ILE A 89 4.31 -4.53 9.38
N ILE A 90 5.44 -3.82 9.50
CA ILE A 90 5.99 -3.35 10.79
C ILE A 90 5.00 -2.41 11.46
N ARG A 91 4.42 -1.46 10.69
CA ARG A 91 3.41 -0.55 11.23
C ARG A 91 2.17 -1.30 11.71
N ALA A 92 1.67 -2.24 10.92
CA ALA A 92 0.48 -2.99 11.26
C ALA A 92 0.64 -3.78 12.57
N LEU A 93 1.82 -4.40 12.77
CA LEU A 93 2.16 -5.12 14.01
C LEU A 93 2.37 -4.16 15.19
N SER A 94 3.00 -3.01 14.97
CA SER A 94 3.20 -2.01 16.04
C SER A 94 1.90 -1.38 16.55
N GLU A 95 0.85 -1.39 15.73
CA GLU A 95 -0.49 -0.90 16.08
C GLU A 95 -1.40 -2.01 16.60
N SER A 96 -0.93 -3.25 16.69
CA SER A 96 -1.71 -4.38 17.16
C SER A 96 -1.47 -4.65 18.64
N ASP A 97 -2.55 -4.92 19.37
CA ASP A 97 -2.49 -5.17 20.82
C ASP A 97 -1.89 -6.55 21.16
N ASP A 98 -1.83 -7.46 20.19
CA ASP A 98 -1.46 -8.86 20.44
C ASP A 98 0.05 -9.11 20.44
N ASP A 99 0.84 -8.43 19.58
CA ASP A 99 2.25 -8.80 19.38
C ASP A 99 3.15 -7.68 18.81
N PRO A 100 3.43 -6.62 19.60
CA PRO A 100 4.37 -5.58 19.19
C PRO A 100 5.81 -6.09 19.05
N ILE A 101 6.17 -7.19 19.72
CA ILE A 101 7.51 -7.80 19.64
C ILE A 101 7.81 -8.25 18.21
N GLN A 102 6.82 -8.77 17.48
CA GLN A 102 7.04 -9.17 16.10
C GLN A 102 7.30 -8.00 15.14
N ALA A 103 6.88 -6.78 15.47
CA ALA A 103 7.31 -5.60 14.74
C ALA A 103 8.83 -5.38 14.86
N LEU A 104 9.39 -5.60 16.05
CA LEU A 104 10.83 -5.48 16.33
C LEU A 104 11.63 -6.60 15.65
N VAL A 105 11.11 -7.83 15.65
CA VAL A 105 11.73 -8.96 14.95
C VAL A 105 11.81 -8.69 13.44
N LEU A 106 10.73 -8.22 12.83
CA LEU A 106 10.74 -7.86 11.41
C LEU A 106 11.65 -6.67 11.12
N PHE A 107 11.69 -5.66 11.98
CA PHE A 107 12.63 -4.55 11.83
C PHE A 107 14.09 -5.02 11.87
N ARG A 108 14.43 -5.93 12.79
CA ARG A 108 15.76 -6.53 12.83
C ARG A 108 16.06 -7.32 11.56
N LEU A 109 15.11 -8.08 11.04
CA LEU A 109 15.27 -8.81 9.77
C LEU A 109 15.52 -7.86 8.60
N MET A 110 14.79 -6.75 8.53
CA MET A 110 15.00 -5.70 7.51
C MET A 110 16.44 -5.15 7.55
N LEU A 111 17.00 -4.96 8.75
CA LEU A 111 18.38 -4.48 8.92
C LEU A 111 19.44 -5.52 8.52
N VAL A 112 19.16 -6.82 8.76
CA VAL A 112 20.09 -7.92 8.44
C VAL A 112 20.10 -8.23 6.95
N ASP A 113 18.97 -8.06 6.26
CA ASP A 113 18.85 -8.34 4.83
C ASP A 113 19.64 -7.34 3.97
N GLU A 114 19.90 -6.12 4.49
CA GLU A 114 20.67 -5.03 3.85
C GLU A 114 20.15 -4.57 2.47
N LEU A 115 19.11 -5.21 1.92
CA LEU A 115 18.51 -4.89 0.62
C LEU A 115 17.74 -3.58 0.64
N VAL A 116 17.25 -3.16 1.82
CA VAL A 116 16.34 -2.02 1.96
C VAL A 116 16.61 -1.25 3.23
N GLU A 117 16.84 0.06 3.08
CA GLU A 117 17.01 0.97 4.22
C GLU A 117 15.66 1.31 4.88
N PRO A 118 15.57 1.28 6.22
CA PRO A 118 14.39 1.74 6.93
C PRO A 118 14.16 3.23 6.73
N ASN A 119 12.90 3.61 6.59
CA ASN A 119 12.53 5.01 6.46
C ASN A 119 11.99 5.57 7.80
N ARG A 120 11.77 6.88 7.84
CA ARG A 120 11.26 7.60 9.03
C ARG A 120 9.95 7.01 9.60
N PHE A 121 9.09 6.45 8.74
CA PHE A 121 7.84 5.84 9.19
C PHE A 121 8.10 4.51 9.88
N THR A 122 9.04 3.70 9.37
CA THR A 122 9.46 2.45 9.99
C THR A 122 9.98 2.70 11.42
N PHE A 123 10.86 3.69 11.60
CA PHE A 123 11.37 4.06 12.93
C PHE A 123 10.26 4.52 13.88
N SER A 124 9.33 5.34 13.40
CA SER A 124 8.21 5.79 14.23
C SER A 124 7.33 4.64 14.69
N SER A 125 7.10 3.64 13.84
CA SER A 125 6.35 2.43 14.18
C SER A 125 7.09 1.56 15.20
N VAL A 126 8.39 1.36 15.01
CA VAL A 126 9.23 0.59 15.94
C VAL A 126 9.28 1.22 17.33
N LEU A 127 9.43 2.55 17.41
CA LEU A 127 9.41 3.27 18.68
C LEU A 127 8.09 3.09 19.43
N LYS A 128 6.96 3.09 18.70
CA LYS A 128 5.64 2.80 19.30
C LYS A 128 5.53 1.37 19.81
N ALA A 129 6.09 0.40 19.11
CA ALA A 129 6.10 -0.98 19.55
C ALA A 129 6.94 -1.21 20.83
N CYS A 130 7.82 -0.27 21.19
CA CYS A 130 8.63 -0.31 22.40
C CYS A 130 7.99 0.41 23.60
N ALA A 131 6.91 1.16 23.39
CA ALA A 131 6.26 2.00 24.40
C ALA A 131 5.14 1.25 25.12
#